data_AF-A0A0B2XGI3-F1
#
_entry.id   AF-A0A0B2XGI3-F1
#
_cell.length_a   1.000
_cell.length_b   1.000
_cell.length_c   1.000
_cell.angle_alpha   90.00
_cell.angle_beta   90.00
_cell.angle_gamma   90.00
#
_symmetry.space_group_name_H-M   'P 1'
#
loop_
_entity.id
_entity.type
_entity.pdbx_description
1 polymer ?
#
loop_
_entity_poly.entity_id
_entity_poly.type
_entity_poly.pdbx_seq_one_letter_code
_entity_poly.pdbx_strand_id
1 'polypeptide(L)' 'MSEPTYNFPSVEETTNHPAYKGTIWKLKPHSSGHLPVAKGRGGPLNIYWEVHGTGPTKLIASLAPPVPSQDAI' A
#
# COMPACT_ATOMS: atom_id res chain seq x y z
N MET A 1 -3.88 -39.18 8.99
CA MET A 1 -3.66 -38.51 7.69
C MET A 1 -2.51 -37.54 7.90
N SER A 2 -1.41 -37.67 7.16
CA SER A 2 -0.28 -36.75 7.26
C SER A 2 -0.65 -35.40 6.63
N GLU A 3 -0.37 -34.31 7.33
CA GLU A 3 -0.48 -32.94 6.83
C GLU A 3 0.37 -32.77 5.56
N PRO A 4 -0.10 -32.07 4.51
CA PRO A 4 0.74 -31.80 3.35
C PRO A 4 1.87 -30.83 3.73
N THR A 5 3.11 -31.24 3.50
CA THR A 5 4.28 -30.35 3.56
C THR A 5 4.26 -29.44 2.33
N TYR A 6 3.95 -28.16 2.52
CA TYR A 6 3.99 -27.19 1.42
C TYR A 6 5.43 -26.71 1.22
N ASN A 7 6.11 -27.26 0.22
CA ASN A 7 7.41 -26.75 -0.22
C ASN A 7 7.17 -25.52 -1.09
N PHE A 8 7.29 -24.33 -0.49
CA PHE A 8 7.30 -23.09 -1.27
C PHE A 8 8.57 -23.03 -2.12
N PRO A 9 8.49 -22.55 -3.37
CA PRO A 9 9.68 -22.33 -4.18
C PRO A 9 10.60 -21.30 -3.52
N SER A 10 11.90 -21.46 -3.71
CA SER A 10 12.89 -20.44 -3.38
C SER A 10 12.67 -19.16 -4.22
N VAL A 11 13.35 -18.07 -3.83
CA VAL A 11 13.32 -16.83 -4.61
C VAL A 11 13.82 -17.07 -6.03
N GLU A 12 14.91 -17.81 -6.18
CA GLU A 12 15.49 -18.14 -7.49
C GLU A 12 14.49 -18.91 -8.37
N GLU A 13 13.91 -19.98 -7.84
CA GLU A 13 12.89 -20.78 -8.55
C GLU A 13 11.67 -19.93 -8.93
N THR A 14 11.22 -19.05 -8.03
CA THR A 14 10.08 -18.15 -8.27
C THR A 14 10.38 -17.15 -9.40
N THR A 15 11.55 -16.50 -9.37
CA THR A 15 11.92 -15.47 -10.36
C THR A 15 12.24 -16.05 -11.74
N ASN A 16 12.74 -17.28 -11.79
CA ASN A 16 13.06 -17.98 -13.04
C ASN A 16 11.83 -18.65 -13.68
N HIS A 17 10.71 -18.76 -12.98
CA HIS A 17 9.50 -19.38 -13.52
C HIS A 17 8.98 -18.60 -14.74
N PRO A 18 8.58 -19.27 -15.86
CA PRO A 18 8.12 -18.57 -17.07
C PRO A 18 6.96 -17.58 -16.84
N ALA A 19 6.05 -17.89 -15.91
CA ALA A 19 4.93 -17.02 -15.55
C ALA A 19 5.36 -15.78 -14.74
N TYR A 20 6.54 -15.77 -14.14
CA TYR A 20 7.05 -14.64 -13.35
C TYR A 20 7.13 -13.37 -14.20
N LYS A 21 7.40 -13.50 -15.51
CA LYS A 21 7.39 -12.38 -16.45
C LYS A 21 6.06 -11.61 -16.48
N GLY A 22 4.95 -12.30 -16.21
CA GLY A 22 3.61 -11.70 -16.14
C GLY A 22 3.32 -10.97 -14.83
N THR A 23 4.15 -11.16 -13.79
CA THR A 23 3.98 -10.46 -12.50
C THR A 23 4.35 -8.97 -12.59
N ILE A 24 5.19 -8.62 -13.57
CA ILE A 24 5.61 -7.24 -13.81
C ILE A 24 4.57 -6.57 -14.71
N TRP A 25 3.60 -5.91 -14.08
CA TRP A 25 2.56 -5.19 -14.79
C TRP A 25 2.77 -3.67 -14.69
N LYS A 26 3.47 -3.09 -15.68
CA LYS A 26 3.86 -1.66 -15.69
C LYS A 26 2.72 -0.75 -16.18
N LEU A 27 1.63 -0.64 -15.41
CA LEU A 27 0.62 0.38 -15.70
C LEU A 27 1.19 1.77 -15.44
N LYS A 28 0.90 2.71 -16.34
CA LYS A 28 1.13 4.12 -16.09
C LYS A 28 -0.04 4.64 -15.26
N PRO A 29 0.16 5.03 -13.99
CA PRO A 29 -0.91 5.63 -13.21
C PRO A 29 -1.29 7.00 -13.81
N HIS A 30 -2.53 7.41 -13.60
CA HIS A 30 -2.98 8.76 -13.97
C HIS A 30 -2.48 9.79 -12.95
N SER A 31 -2.46 9.38 -11.68
CA SER A 31 -1.93 10.13 -10.55
C SER A 31 -1.28 9.17 -9.56
N SER A 32 -0.22 9.61 -8.90
CA SER A 32 0.42 8.88 -7.81
C SER A 32 1.03 9.84 -6.81
N GLY A 33 1.43 9.33 -5.65
CA GLY A 33 2.10 10.12 -4.63
C GLY A 33 2.41 9.33 -3.36
N HIS A 34 2.88 10.03 -2.34
CA HIS A 34 3.08 9.48 -1.01
C HIS A 34 2.19 10.20 -0.01
N LEU A 35 1.55 9.45 0.87
CA LEU A 35 0.73 9.97 1.96
C LEU A 35 1.41 9.68 3.31
N PRO A 36 1.84 10.70 4.07
CA PRO A 36 2.37 10.51 5.41
C PRO A 36 1.25 10.12 6.38
N VAL A 37 1.34 8.94 6.99
CA VAL A 37 0.36 8.44 7.98
C VAL A 37 0.98 8.23 9.35
N ALA A 38 0.13 8.11 10.39
CA ALA A 38 0.53 7.82 11.78
C ALA A 38 1.44 8.88 12.45
N LYS A 39 1.41 10.14 12.00
CA LYS A 39 2.10 11.25 12.67
C LYS A 39 1.74 11.29 14.17
N GLY A 40 2.75 11.36 15.03
CA GLY A 40 2.57 11.41 16.50
C GLY A 40 2.29 10.05 17.16
N ARG A 41 2.23 8.95 16.39
CA ARG A 41 2.02 7.58 16.89
C ARG A 41 3.09 6.60 16.39
N GLY A 42 4.30 7.10 16.12
CA GLY A 42 5.41 6.31 15.54
C GLY A 42 5.62 6.49 14.03
N GLY A 43 4.85 7.34 13.36
CA GLY A 43 5.11 7.81 11.99
C GLY A 43 5.81 9.19 11.91
N PRO A 44 5.94 9.79 10.71
CA PRO A 44 5.18 9.44 9.52
C PRO A 44 5.74 8.25 8.74
N LEU A 45 4.86 7.31 8.38
CA LEU A 45 5.12 6.32 7.32
C LEU A 45 4.56 6.86 6.01
N ASN A 46 5.39 6.93 4.97
CA ASN A 46 4.97 7.41 3.65
C ASN A 46 4.42 6.26 2.81
N ILE A 47 3.09 6.10 2.77
CA ILE A 47 2.43 5.09 1.93
C ILE A 47 2.37 5.61 0.49
N TYR A 48 2.97 4.87 -0.44
CA TYR A 48 2.84 5.14 -1.87
C TYR A 48 1.45 4.72 -2.36
N TRP A 49 0.83 5.53 -3.22
CA TRP A 49 -0.47 5.25 -3.82
C TRP A 49 -0.49 5.58 -5.32
N GLU A 50 -1.37 4.90 -6.05
CA GLU A 50 -1.62 5.11 -7.48
C GLU A 50 -3.13 5.11 -7.76
N VAL A 51 -3.56 5.97 -8.68
CA VAL A 51 -4.93 5.96 -9.25
C VAL A 51 -4.85 5.55 -10.72
N HIS A 52 -5.59 4.50 -11.06
CA HIS A 52 -5.71 3.95 -12.41
C HIS A 52 -7.13 4.15 -12.93
N GLY A 53 -7.28 4.74 -14.12
CA GLY A 53 -8.56 5.00 -14.78
C GLY A 53 -9.14 6.40 -14.55
N THR A 54 -10.30 6.66 -15.15
CA THR A 54 -11.03 7.93 -15.08
C THR A 54 -12.48 7.67 -14.66
N GLY A 55 -13.00 8.47 -13.73
CA GLY A 55 -14.39 8.37 -13.25
C GLY A 55 -14.62 9.26 -12.02
N PRO A 56 -15.86 9.34 -11.50
CA PRO A 56 -16.13 10.08 -10.27
C PRO A 56 -15.31 9.51 -9.10
N THR A 57 -14.22 10.18 -8.75
CA THR A 57 -13.33 9.75 -7.67
C THR A 57 -13.93 10.18 -6.33
N LYS A 58 -14.26 9.22 -5.45
CA LYS A 58 -14.72 9.50 -4.08
C LYS A 58 -13.61 9.08 -3.11
N LEU A 59 -12.77 10.03 -2.68
CA LEU A 59 -11.83 9.81 -1.59
C LEU A 59 -12.50 10.23 -0.27
N ILE A 60 -12.57 9.32 0.70
CA ILE A 60 -13.01 9.63 2.06
C ILE A 60 -11.76 9.87 2.89
N ALA A 61 -11.45 11.14 3.16
CA ALA A 61 -10.46 11.52 4.16
C ALA A 61 -11.16 11.60 5.52
N SER A 62 -10.79 10.75 6.47
CA SER A 62 -11.12 11.00 7.88
C SER A 62 -10.17 12.09 8.39
N LEU A 63 -10.64 13.33 8.39
CA LEU A 63 -9.99 14.37 9.16
C LEU A 63 -10.23 14.06 10.63
N ALA A 64 -9.17 13.75 11.37
CA ALA A 64 -9.26 13.78 12.83
C ALA A 64 -9.64 15.21 13.24
N PRO A 65 -10.57 15.40 14.20
CA PRO A 65 -10.89 16.73 14.70
C PRO A 65 -9.62 17.37 15.29
N PRO A 66 -9.48 18.71 15.20
CA PRO A 66 -8.38 19.42 15.84
C PRO A 66 -8.38 19.10 17.34
N VAL A 67 -7.22 18.65 17.85
CA VAL A 67 -7.00 18.52 19.29
C VAL A 67 -7.01 19.95 19.87
N PRO A 68 -7.87 20.28 20.86
CA PRO A 68 -7.82 21.59 21.50
C PRO A 68 -6.44 21.82 22.12
N SER A 69 -5.87 23.02 21.95
CA SER A 69 -4.63 23.43 22.61
C SER A 69 -4.80 23.38 24.12
N GLN A 70 -3.78 22.92 24.86
CA GLN A 70 -3.81 22.83 26.33
C GLN A 70 -3.87 24.20 27.02
N ASP A 71 -3.76 25.31 26.30
CA ASP A 71 -3.76 26.67 26.84
C ASP A 71 -5.17 27.29 26.99
N ALA A 72 -6.21 26.46 27.05
CA ALA A 72 -7.60 26.89 27.24
C ALA A 72 -8.17 26.35 28.57
N ILE A 73 -7.49 26.61 29.69
CA ILE A 73 -8.07 26.64 31.05
C ILE A 73 -7.40 27.80 31.80
#